data_AF-A0A560UH93-F1
#
_entry.id   AF-A0A560UH93-F1
#
_cell.length_a   1.000
_cell.length_b   1.000
_cell.length_c   1.000
_cell.angle_alpha   90.00
_cell.angle_beta   90.00
_cell.angle_gamma   90.00
#
_symmetry.space_group_name_H-M   'P 1'
#
loop_
_entity.id
_entity.type
_entity.pdbx_description
1 polymer ?
#
loop_
_entity_poly.entity_id
_entity_poly.type
_entity_poly.pdbx_seq_one_letter_code
_entity_poly.pdbx_strand_id
1 'polypeptide(L)'
;MLVEREKLVLSMDVGSWLAAVQAIEVVRLVPVDPEIAVKSVELPGEFHKDPADRMIVATARKFAVPLVTKDEKIRAYAHVKTIW
;
A
#
# COMPACT_ATOMS: atom_id res chain seq x y z
N MET A 1 -12.60 8.18 1.37
CA MET A 1 -12.29 8.92 0.13
C MET A 1 -12.60 8.17 -1.18
N LEU A 2 -12.29 6.89 -1.41
CA LEU A 2 -12.68 6.21 -2.68
C LEU A 2 -14.16 5.80 -2.72
N VAL A 3 -14.64 5.15 -1.65
CA VAL A 3 -16.05 4.76 -1.49
C VAL A 3 -16.96 5.98 -1.47
N GLU A 4 -16.57 7.00 -0.71
CA GLU A 4 -17.25 8.31 -0.65
C GLU A 4 -17.30 9.04 -1.99
N ARG A 5 -16.30 8.86 -2.85
CA ARG A 5 -16.26 9.42 -4.21
C ARG A 5 -16.84 8.47 -5.27
N GLU A 6 -17.49 7.39 -4.84
CA GLU A 6 -18.12 6.37 -5.70
C GLU A 6 -17.17 5.71 -6.71
N LYS A 7 -15.86 5.81 -6.49
CA LYS A 7 -14.84 5.15 -7.33
C LYS A 7 -14.64 3.68 -6.98
N LEU A 8 -15.14 3.26 -5.82
CA LEU A 8 -15.12 1.90 -5.32
C LEU A 8 -16.44 1.59 -4.64
N VAL A 9 -17.14 0.56 -5.08
CA VAL A 9 -18.36 0.07 -4.43
C VAL A 9 -18.00 -1.15 -3.60
N LEU A 10 -18.33 -1.10 -2.30
CA LEU A 10 -18.21 -2.23 -1.38
C LEU A 10 -19.63 -2.67 -0.98
N SER A 11 -19.81 -3.97 -0.72
CA SER A 11 -21.08 -4.52 -0.25
C SER A 11 -21.39 -4.20 1.23
N MET A 12 -20.45 -3.56 1.92
CA MET A 12 -20.52 -3.16 3.33
C MET A 12 -19.69 -1.89 3.56
N ASP A 13 -19.78 -1.28 4.75
CA ASP A 13 -18.95 -0.13 5.10
C ASP A 13 -17.46 -0.51 5.21
N VAL A 14 -16.58 0.50 5.15
CA VAL A 14 -15.13 0.30 5.14
C VAL A 14 -14.62 -0.40 6.40
N GLY A 15 -15.22 -0.11 7.57
CA GLY A 15 -14.82 -0.73 8.84
C GLY A 15 -15.13 -2.21 8.87
N SER A 16 -16.36 -2.58 8.49
CA SER A 16 -16.78 -3.99 8.36
C SER A 16 -15.95 -4.73 7.32
N TRP A 17 -15.63 -4.09 6.20
CA TRP A 17 -14.78 -4.69 5.16
C TRP A 17 -13.36 -4.98 5.67
N LEU A 18 -12.75 -4.04 6.41
CA LEU A 18 -11.43 -4.25 7.02
C LEU A 18 -11.45 -5.37 8.06
N ALA A 19 -12.51 -5.46 8.87
CA ALA A 19 -12.68 -6.54 9.85
C ALA A 19 -12.79 -7.91 9.16
N ALA A 20 -13.53 -8.00 8.05
CA ALA A 20 -13.63 -9.22 7.26
C ALA A 20 -12.28 -9.63 6.64
N VAL A 21 -11.51 -8.69 6.11
CA VAL A 21 -10.16 -8.95 5.58
C VAL A 21 -9.21 -9.42 6.67
N GLN A 22 -9.26 -8.81 7.86
CA GLN A 22 -8.44 -9.19 9.00
C GLN A 22 -8.75 -10.60 9.53
N ALA A 23 -9.97 -11.11 9.33
CA ALA A 23 -10.35 -12.46 9.73
C ALA A 23 -9.77 -13.56 8.82
N ILE A 24 -9.17 -13.20 7.67
CA ILE A 24 -8.52 -14.17 6.78
C ILE A 24 -7.15 -14.54 7.37
N GLU A 25 -6.96 -15.82 7.75
CA GLU A 25 -5.77 -16.31 8.46
C GLU A 25 -4.43 -15.97 7.78
N VAL A 26 -4.40 -16.01 6.44
CA VAL A 26 -3.20 -15.73 5.64
C VAL A 26 -2.97 -14.23 5.38
N VAL A 27 -3.83 -13.36 5.88
CA VAL A 27 -3.73 -11.91 5.71
C VAL A 27 -3.29 -11.26 7.02
N ARG A 28 -2.30 -10.37 6.92
CA ARG A 28 -1.83 -9.57 8.05
C ARG A 28 -1.94 -8.09 7.71
N LEU A 29 -2.65 -7.35 8.55
CA LEU A 29 -2.65 -5.89 8.49
C LEU A 29 -1.36 -5.34 9.09
N VAL A 30 -0.65 -4.51 8.34
CA VAL A 30 0.59 -3.88 8.77
C VAL A 30 0.31 -2.41 9.12
N PRO A 31 0.50 -1.99 10.38
CA PRO A 31 0.34 -0.59 10.75
C PRO A 31 1.46 0.26 10.15
N VAL A 32 1.15 1.52 9.83
CA VAL A 32 2.17 2.51 9.48
C VAL A 32 2.88 2.94 10.76
N ASP A 33 4.04 2.34 11.02
CA ASP A 33 4.90 2.69 12.16
C ASP A 33 5.87 3.84 11.81
N PRO A 34 6.57 4.41 12.81
CA PRO A 34 7.48 5.54 12.56
C PRO A 34 8.57 5.25 11.53
N GLU A 35 9.05 4.01 11.45
CA GLU A 35 10.06 3.62 10.47
C GLU A 35 9.50 3.63 9.04
N ILE A 36 8.28 3.11 8.84
CA ILE A 36 7.58 3.19 7.56
C ILE A 36 7.33 4.66 7.20
N ALA A 37 6.91 5.48 8.15
CA ALA A 37 6.66 6.90 7.93
C ALA A 37 7.93 7.63 7.44
N VAL A 38 9.08 7.44 8.11
CA VAL A 38 10.37 8.02 7.71
C VAL A 38 10.83 7.48 6.36
N LYS A 39 10.84 6.15 6.17
CA LYS A 39 11.25 5.53 4.90
C LYS A 39 10.36 5.92 3.74
N SER A 40 9.10 6.27 3.99
CA SER A 40 8.21 6.78 2.95
C SER A 40 8.75 8.07 2.38
N VAL A 41 9.31 8.99 3.17
CA VAL A 41 9.91 10.27 2.72
C VAL A 41 11.30 10.12 2.12
N GLU A 42 12.03 9.08 2.50
CA GLU A 42 13.42 8.79 2.06
C GLU A 42 13.50 7.75 0.92
N LEU A 43 12.45 7.61 0.10
CA LEU A 43 12.51 6.74 -1.07
C LEU A 43 13.61 7.22 -2.05
N PRO A 44 14.54 6.36 -2.46
CA PRO A 44 15.64 6.73 -3.34
C PRO A 44 15.16 7.09 -4.75
N GLY A 45 15.85 8.04 -5.39
CA GLY A 45 15.51 8.50 -6.74
C GLY A 45 14.20 9.28 -6.79
N GLU A 46 13.69 9.47 -8.00
CA GLU A 46 12.38 10.09 -8.19
C GLU A 46 11.28 9.06 -8.01
N PHE A 47 10.31 9.37 -7.15
CA PHE A 47 9.12 8.56 -6.92
C PHE A 47 7.87 9.46 -6.88
N HIS A 48 6.70 8.83 -6.95
CA HIS A 48 5.40 9.50 -6.79
C HIS A 48 5.35 10.47 -5.61
N LYS A 49 4.59 11.55 -5.78
CA LYS A 49 4.28 12.51 -4.71
C LYS A 49 3.12 12.08 -3.81
N ASP A 50 2.39 11.03 -4.19
CA ASP A 50 1.25 10.54 -3.42
C ASP A 50 1.72 9.92 -2.08
N PRO A 51 1.25 10.41 -0.92
CA PRO A 51 1.68 9.89 0.37
C PRO A 51 1.31 8.42 0.62
N ALA A 52 0.17 7.96 0.12
CA ALA A 52 -0.28 6.59 0.33
C ALA A 52 0.57 5.60 -0.47
N ASP A 53 0.86 5.91 -1.73
CA ASP A 53 1.76 5.10 -2.57
C ASP A 53 3.15 4.97 -1.93
N ARG A 54 3.64 6.08 -1.37
CA ARG A 54 4.94 6.13 -0.69
C ARG A 54 4.98 5.27 0.56
N MET A 55 3.91 5.28 1.37
CA MET A 55 3.78 4.40 2.52
C MET A 55 3.71 2.92 2.11
N ILE A 56 2.96 2.60 1.05
CA ILE A 56 2.85 1.23 0.51
C ILE A 56 4.22 0.72 0.05
N VAL A 57 4.95 1.52 -0.74
CA VAL A 57 6.29 1.14 -1.24
C VAL A 57 7.31 1.04 -0.11
N ALA A 58 7.32 1.98 0.85
CA ALA A 58 8.19 1.89 2.01
C ALA A 58 7.91 0.64 2.86
N THR A 59 6.64 0.26 3.00
CA THR A 59 6.25 -0.98 3.69
C THR A 59 6.80 -2.20 2.96
N ALA A 60 6.61 -2.31 1.64
CA ALA A 60 7.13 -3.42 0.85
C ALA A 60 8.67 -3.53 0.95
N ARG A 61 9.37 -2.39 0.88
CA ARG A 61 10.84 -2.32 1.05
C ARG A 61 11.27 -2.71 2.46
N LYS A 62 10.55 -2.30 3.51
CA LYS A 62 10.85 -2.67 4.91
C LYS A 62 10.81 -4.18 5.12
N PHE A 63 9.81 -4.86 4.56
CA PHE A 63 9.66 -6.31 4.71
C PHE A 63 10.37 -7.12 3.61
N ALA A 64 11.05 -6.47 2.66
CA ALA A 64 11.70 -7.10 1.52
C ALA A 64 10.75 -8.03 0.71
N VAL A 65 9.49 -7.63 0.56
CA VAL A 65 8.46 -8.39 -0.16
C VAL A 65 8.11 -7.75 -1.50
N PRO A 66 7.73 -8.53 -2.52
CA PRO A 66 7.23 -7.98 -3.76
C PRO A 66 5.86 -7.31 -3.56
N LEU A 67 5.63 -6.19 -4.27
CA LEU A 67 4.37 -5.46 -4.25
C LEU A 67 3.50 -5.84 -5.45
N VAL A 68 2.23 -6.17 -5.18
CA VAL A 68 1.21 -6.37 -6.21
C VAL A 68 0.54 -5.03 -6.51
N THR A 69 0.66 -4.51 -7.74
CA THR A 69 0.04 -3.23 -8.11
C THR A 69 -0.21 -3.06 -9.62
N LYS A 70 -1.38 -2.52 -9.95
CA LYS A 70 -1.73 -2.09 -11.33
C LYS A 70 -1.06 -0.77 -11.71
N ASP A 71 -0.46 -0.05 -10.76
CA ASP A 71 0.20 1.21 -11.05
C ASP A 71 1.52 0.98 -11.80
N GLU A 72 1.58 1.44 -13.05
CA GLU A 72 2.72 1.21 -13.93
C GLU A 72 3.97 1.97 -13.48
N LYS A 73 3.80 3.11 -12.82
CA LYS A 73 4.92 3.93 -12.34
C LYS A 73 5.55 3.30 -11.11
N ILE A 74 4.75 2.67 -10.24
CA ILE A 74 5.29 1.83 -9.16
C ILE A 74 5.99 0.59 -9.73
N ARG A 75 5.42 -0.06 -10.77
CA ARG A 75 6.10 -1.20 -11.42
C ARG A 75 7.41 -0.82 -12.10
N ALA A 76 7.51 0.40 -12.66
CA ALA A 76 8.73 0.92 -13.26
C ALA A 76 9.76 1.41 -12.23
N TYR A 77 9.39 1.51 -10.95
CA TYR A 77 10.28 2.01 -9.91
C TYR A 77 11.31 0.95 -9.49
N ALA A 78 12.58 1.16 -9.86
CA ALA A 78 13.66 0.18 -9.71
C ALA A 78 13.96 -0.24 -8.26
N HIS A 79 13.52 0.54 -7.26
CA HIS A 79 13.84 0.29 -5.85
C HIS A 79 12.76 -0.50 -5.10
N VAL A 80 11.79 -1.08 -5.81
CA VAL A 80 10.81 -2.03 -5.27
C VAL A 80 10.57 -3.17 -6.27
N LYS A 81 10.57 -4.41 -5.79
CA LYS A 81 10.18 -5.56 -6.62
C LYS A 81 8.66 -5.58 -6.74
N THR A 82 8.13 -5.82 -7.94
CA THR A 82 6.70 -5.99 -8.16
C THR A 82 6.37 -7.35 -8.78
N ILE A 83 5.15 -7.83 -8.54
CA ILE A 83 4.54 -9.00 -9.20
C ILE A 83 3.10 -8.61 -9.56
N TRP A 84 2.71 -8.66 -10.84
CA TRP A 84 1.40 -8.20 -11.31
C TRP A 84 0.81 -9.17 -12.32
#